data_AF-A0A653DII9-F1
#
_entry.id   AF-A0A653DII9-F1
#
_cell.length_a   1.000
_cell.length_b   1.000
_cell.length_c   1.000
_cell.angle_alpha   90.00
_cell.angle_beta   90.00
_cell.angle_gamma   90.00
#
_symmetry.space_group_name_H-M   'P 1'
#
loop_
_entity.id
_entity.type
_entity.pdbx_description
1 polymer ?
#
loop_
_entity_poly.entity_id
_entity_poly.type
_entity_poly.pdbx_seq_one_letter_code
_entity_poly.pdbx_strand_id
1 'polypeptide(L)'
;MHREFDDKKTIKAKLWQRIADSIQESNYNIGSNAAEKCRQKFANLMKAYLNFLKNQKITGPEAEDMPSFYNDIYKVFGAKHKIYPQHNIVDLEAPSTSNADVSNRFKLKKRKVQPLSKSDSILNELKEDRKAREKQFLFFTQHLEKAEEQRERFRDILNKLVEKKRKREDSDSD
;
A
#
# COMPACT_ATOMS: atom_id res chain seq x y z
N MET A 1 2.34 11.93 5.00
CA MET A 1 1.06 12.25 4.33
C MET A 1 1.34 12.47 2.85
N HIS A 2 1.00 11.52 1.98
CA HIS A 2 1.31 11.58 0.54
C HIS A 2 0.38 12.57 -0.18
N ARG A 3 0.79 13.84 -0.28
CA ARG A 3 0.06 14.90 -0.98
C ARG A 3 -0.01 14.71 -2.50
N GLU A 4 0.77 13.79 -3.07
CA GLU A 4 0.94 13.62 -4.51
C GLU A 4 -0.24 12.92 -5.21
N PHE A 5 -1.00 12.08 -4.49
CA PHE A 5 -2.18 11.40 -5.05
C PHE A 5 -3.44 12.28 -5.06
N ASP A 6 -3.51 13.27 -4.18
CA ASP A 6 -4.64 14.21 -4.03
C ASP A 6 -4.40 15.53 -4.80
N ASP A 7 -3.19 15.72 -5.35
CA ASP A 7 -2.85 16.87 -6.17
C ASP A 7 -3.51 16.80 -7.55
N LYS A 8 -4.36 17.79 -7.85
CA LYS A 8 -5.03 17.94 -9.15
C LYS A 8 -4.09 18.33 -10.29
N LYS A 9 -2.89 18.85 -9.98
CA LYS A 9 -1.90 19.32 -10.96
C LYS A 9 -0.99 18.21 -11.46
N THR A 10 -0.82 17.15 -10.67
CA THR A 10 0.03 16.02 -11.04
C THR A 10 -0.69 15.08 -12.00
N ILE A 11 -0.10 14.84 -13.17
CA ILE A 11 -0.62 13.85 -14.13
C ILE A 11 -0.54 12.47 -13.48
N LYS A 12 -1.69 11.92 -13.08
CA LYS A 12 -1.77 10.62 -12.36
C LYS A 12 -1.05 9.48 -13.09
N ALA A 13 -1.00 9.51 -14.42
CA ALA A 13 -0.23 8.54 -15.21
C ALA A 13 1.28 8.57 -14.88
N LYS A 14 1.87 9.75 -14.69
CA LYS A 14 3.28 9.88 -14.29
C LYS A 14 3.54 9.35 -12.88
N LEU A 15 2.57 9.50 -11.98
CA LEU A 15 2.66 8.97 -10.63
C LEU A 15 2.67 7.44 -10.63
N TRP A 16 1.77 6.82 -11.41
CA TRP A 16 1.76 5.36 -11.58
C TRP A 16 3.01 4.83 -12.28
N GLN A 17 3.59 5.60 -13.20
CA GLN A 17 4.88 5.27 -13.80
C GLN A 17 6.00 5.25 -12.78
N ARG A 18 6.13 6.30 -11.95
CA ARG A 18 7.15 6.33 -10.88
C ARG A 18 7.02 5.16 -9.89
N ILE A 19 5.79 4.78 -9.57
CA ILE A 19 5.54 3.63 -8.70
C ILE A 19 5.98 2.33 -9.37
N ALA A 20 5.66 2.16 -10.66
CA ALA A 20 6.10 1.01 -11.43
C ALA A 20 7.63 0.93 -11.51
N ASP A 21 8.29 2.06 -11.74
CA ASP A 21 9.75 2.15 -11.81
C ASP A 21 10.39 1.75 -10.46
N SER A 22 9.86 2.26 -9.35
CA SER A 22 10.33 1.90 -8.00
C SER A 22 10.14 0.42 -7.66
N ILE A 23 9.08 -0.21 -8.16
CA ILE A 23 8.86 -1.66 -8.00
C ILE A 23 9.85 -2.47 -8.85
N GLN A 24 10.16 -2.00 -10.06
CA GLN A 24 11.17 -2.63 -10.92
C GLN A 24 12.58 -2.51 -10.35
N GLU A 25 12.92 -1.36 -9.76
CA GLU A 25 14.18 -1.15 -9.02
C GLU A 25 14.32 -2.12 -7.83
N SER A 26 13.20 -2.55 -7.26
CA SER A 26 13.16 -3.56 -6.18
C SER A 26 13.31 -5.01 -6.69
N ASN A 27 13.88 -5.20 -7.89
CA ASN A 27 14.02 -6.48 -8.59
C ASN A 27 12.70 -7.20 -8.95
N TYR A 28 11.60 -6.44 -9.10
CA TYR A 28 10.30 -7.02 -9.44
C TYR A 28 9.88 -6.67 -10.88
N ASN A 29 9.93 -7.63 -11.80
CA ASN A 29 9.59 -7.38 -13.20
C ASN A 29 8.08 -7.43 -13.47
N ILE A 30 7.47 -6.26 -13.69
CA ILE A 30 6.03 -6.10 -13.99
C ILE A 30 5.72 -6.28 -15.50
N GLY A 31 6.75 -6.29 -16.36
CA GLY A 31 6.62 -6.36 -17.82
C GLY A 31 6.07 -5.08 -18.46
N SER A 32 5.57 -5.18 -19.71
CA SER A 32 5.01 -4.04 -20.44
C SER A 32 3.77 -3.46 -19.74
N ASN A 33 3.53 -2.16 -19.94
CA ASN A 33 2.44 -1.39 -19.33
C ASN A 33 2.42 -1.46 -17.78
N ALA A 34 3.61 -1.41 -17.17
CA ALA A 34 3.77 -1.60 -15.73
C ALA A 34 2.94 -0.62 -14.89
N ALA A 35 2.92 0.67 -15.27
CA ALA A 35 2.11 1.69 -14.60
C ALA A 35 0.61 1.32 -14.54
N GLU A 36 0.06 0.85 -15.65
CA GLU A 36 -1.36 0.49 -15.75
C GLU A 36 -1.67 -0.77 -14.92
N LYS A 37 -0.77 -1.76 -14.93
CA LYS A 37 -0.90 -2.95 -14.09
C LYS A 37 -0.84 -2.61 -12.59
N CYS A 38 0.06 -1.71 -12.19
CA CYS A 38 0.13 -1.20 -10.82
C CYS A 38 -1.18 -0.51 -10.41
N ARG A 39 -1.71 0.37 -11.28
CA ARG A 39 -2.99 1.05 -11.06
C ARG A 39 -4.13 0.05 -10.92
N GLN A 40 -4.25 -0.92 -11.83
CA GLN A 40 -5.32 -1.91 -11.81
C GLN A 40 -5.24 -2.82 -10.59
N LYS A 41 -4.03 -3.25 -10.22
CA LYS A 41 -3.81 -4.06 -9.01
C LYS A 41 -4.20 -3.28 -7.77
N PHE A 42 -3.82 -2.01 -7.68
CA PHE A 42 -4.22 -1.14 -6.58
C PHE A 42 -5.74 -0.96 -6.52
N ALA A 43 -6.41 -0.73 -7.64
CA ALA A 43 -7.86 -0.61 -7.69
C ALA A 43 -8.58 -1.89 -7.21
N ASN A 44 -8.09 -3.06 -7.61
CA ASN A 44 -8.62 -4.35 -7.17
C ASN A 44 -8.43 -4.55 -5.66
N LEU A 45 -7.27 -4.18 -5.12
CA LEU A 45 -6.96 -4.26 -3.69
C LEU A 45 -7.86 -3.31 -2.88
N MET A 46 -8.04 -2.07 -3.34
CA MET A 46 -8.93 -1.11 -2.70
C MET A 46 -10.39 -1.59 -2.73
N LYS A 47 -10.84 -2.17 -3.83
CA LYS A 47 -12.19 -2.75 -3.93
C LYS A 47 -12.37 -3.90 -2.93
N ALA A 48 -11.39 -4.79 -2.83
CA ALA A 48 -11.42 -5.89 -1.88
C ALA A 48 -11.41 -5.41 -0.42
N TYR A 49 -10.58 -4.42 -0.10
CA TYR A 49 -10.54 -3.78 1.21
C TYR A 49 -11.90 -3.16 1.61
N LEU A 50 -12.54 -2.43 0.70
CA LEU A 50 -13.83 -1.81 0.97
C LEU A 50 -14.97 -2.82 1.08
N ASN A 51 -14.93 -3.88 0.27
CA ASN A 51 -15.87 -4.99 0.41
C ASN A 51 -15.72 -5.67 1.76
N PHE A 52 -14.49 -5.92 2.22
CA PHE A 52 -14.24 -6.45 3.55
C PHE A 52 -14.79 -5.55 4.66
N LEU A 53 -14.57 -4.23 4.59
CA LEU A 53 -15.16 -3.28 5.54
C LEU A 53 -16.70 -3.27 5.50
N LYS A 54 -17.30 -3.42 4.32
CA LYS A 54 -18.76 -3.50 4.16
C LYS A 54 -19.30 -4.80 4.75
N ASN A 55 -18.64 -5.93 4.49
CA ASN A 55 -19.01 -7.24 5.00
C ASN A 55 -18.88 -7.29 6.53
N GLN A 56 -17.82 -6.75 7.11
CA GLN A 56 -17.67 -6.66 8.57
C GLN A 56 -18.83 -5.93 9.26
N LYS A 57 -19.38 -4.89 8.62
CA LYS A 57 -20.54 -4.17 9.15
C LYS A 57 -21.85 -4.96 9.11
N ILE A 58 -21.97 -5.92 8.19
CA ILE A 58 -23.19 -6.69 7.95
C ILE A 58 -23.17 -8.02 8.71
N THR A 59 -22.03 -8.73 8.66
CA THR A 59 -21.92 -10.11 9.14
C THR A 59 -21.32 -10.20 10.55
N GLY A 60 -20.81 -9.10 11.10
CA GLY A 60 -20.12 -9.07 12.39
C GLY A 60 -18.64 -9.49 12.31
N PRO A 61 -17.86 -9.28 13.39
CA PRO A 61 -16.40 -9.42 13.39
C PRO A 61 -15.87 -10.85 13.24
N GLU A 62 -16.74 -11.86 13.16
CA GLU A 62 -16.39 -13.28 13.31
C GLU A 62 -16.43 -14.08 11.99
N ALA A 63 -16.80 -13.45 10.88
CA ALA A 63 -17.21 -14.16 9.66
C ALA A 63 -16.18 -14.21 8.51
N GLU A 64 -15.12 -13.39 8.52
CA GLU A 64 -14.16 -13.33 7.40
C GLU A 64 -12.74 -13.11 7.89
N ASP A 65 -11.84 -14.03 7.54
CA ASP A 65 -10.40 -13.89 7.80
C ASP A 65 -9.89 -12.57 7.20
N MET A 66 -9.16 -11.81 8.01
CA MET A 66 -8.62 -10.52 7.62
C MET A 66 -7.68 -10.69 6.40
N PRO A 67 -7.91 -9.98 5.28
CA PRO A 67 -7.06 -10.10 4.11
C PRO A 67 -5.60 -9.77 4.45
N SER A 68 -4.64 -10.51 3.87
CA SER A 68 -3.21 -10.31 4.16
C SER A 68 -2.70 -8.89 3.86
N PHE A 69 -3.31 -8.21 2.90
CA PHE A 69 -3.00 -6.83 2.52
C PHE A 69 -3.71 -5.77 3.39
N TYR A 70 -4.59 -6.18 4.31
CA TYR A 70 -5.45 -5.27 5.08
C TYR A 70 -4.63 -4.29 5.90
N ASN A 71 -3.66 -4.78 6.69
CA ASN A 71 -2.84 -3.93 7.55
C ASN A 71 -2.06 -2.87 6.75
N ASP A 72 -1.55 -3.24 5.58
CA ASP A 72 -0.79 -2.34 4.72
C ASP A 72 -1.68 -1.21 4.18
N ILE A 73 -2.89 -1.54 3.71
CA ILE A 73 -3.85 -0.54 3.23
C ILE A 73 -4.40 0.29 4.39
N TYR A 74 -4.72 -0.33 5.51
CA TYR A 74 -5.23 0.32 6.72
C TYR A 74 -4.21 1.30 7.31
N LYS A 75 -2.92 0.97 7.30
CA LYS A 75 -1.85 1.88 7.76
C LYS A 75 -1.76 3.16 6.93
N VAL A 76 -2.03 3.06 5.62
CA VAL A 76 -1.94 4.20 4.68
C VAL A 76 -3.23 5.01 4.64
N PHE A 77 -4.39 4.35 4.62
CA PHE A 77 -5.69 4.99 4.41
C PHE A 77 -6.53 5.12 5.70
N GLY A 78 -6.20 4.36 6.74
CA GLY A 78 -6.95 4.28 8.00
C GLY A 78 -8.37 3.73 7.83
N ALA A 79 -9.14 3.81 8.92
CA ALA A 79 -10.60 3.71 8.91
C ALA A 79 -11.28 4.94 8.28
N LYS A 80 -10.61 5.68 7.39
CA LYS A 80 -11.19 6.88 6.80
C LYS A 80 -12.38 6.47 5.93
N HIS A 81 -13.57 6.90 6.34
CA HIS A 81 -14.77 6.88 5.53
C HIS A 81 -14.50 7.69 4.25
N LYS A 82 -14.19 7.02 3.13
CA LYS A 82 -14.13 7.70 1.85
C LYS A 82 -15.56 7.78 1.31
N ILE A 83 -16.12 8.99 1.39
CA ILE A 83 -17.30 9.41 0.62
C ILE A 83 -16.92 9.25 -0.85
N TYR A 84 -17.56 8.30 -1.52
CA TYR A 84 -17.49 8.22 -2.97
C TYR A 84 -18.33 9.37 -3.55
N PRO A 85 -17.78 10.30 -4.35
CA PRO A 85 -18.62 10.95 -5.35
C PRO A 85 -19.04 9.84 -6.31
N GLN A 86 -20.34 9.61 -6.44
CA GLN A 86 -20.87 8.67 -7.42
C GLN A 86 -20.43 9.14 -8.80
N HIS A 87 -19.52 8.39 -9.43
CA HIS A 87 -19.30 8.54 -10.86
C HIS A 87 -20.52 7.93 -11.55
N ASN A 88 -21.49 8.79 -11.90
CA ASN A 88 -22.51 8.45 -12.87
C ASN A 88 -21.78 8.14 -14.18
N ILE A 89 -21.74 6.87 -14.55
CA ILE A 89 -21.40 6.47 -15.92
C ILE A 89 -22.59 6.95 -16.75
N VAL A 90 -22.42 8.09 -17.42
CA VAL A 90 -23.36 8.54 -18.45
C VAL A 90 -23.10 7.62 -19.64
N ASP A 91 -24.07 6.76 -19.92
CA ASP A 91 -24.14 5.95 -21.13
C ASP A 91 -23.94 6.85 -22.35
N LEU A 92 -22.89 6.56 -23.13
CA LEU A 92 -22.83 6.98 -24.51
C LEU A 92 -23.08 5.74 -25.34
N GLU A 93 -24.30 5.65 -25.87
CA GLU A 93 -24.74 4.56 -26.71
C GLU A 93 -24.01 4.50 -28.07
N ALA A 94 -23.93 3.25 -28.54
CA ALA A 94 -24.09 2.77 -29.93
C ALA A 94 -22.83 2.20 -30.62
N PRO A 95 -22.97 1.27 -31.60
CA PRO A 95 -24.08 0.34 -31.88
C PRO A 95 -23.67 -1.14 -31.99
N SER A 96 -24.67 -1.99 -31.75
CA SER A 96 -24.89 -3.38 -32.19
C SER A 96 -23.87 -4.06 -33.11
N THR A 97 -23.34 -5.19 -32.63
CA THR A 97 -23.27 -6.42 -33.43
C THR A 97 -23.75 -7.61 -32.59
N SER A 98 -24.66 -8.35 -33.20
CA SER A 98 -25.39 -9.48 -32.66
C SER A 98 -24.55 -10.77 -32.70
N ASN A 99 -24.67 -11.60 -31.66
CA ASN A 99 -25.29 -12.94 -31.71
C ASN A 99 -24.75 -13.90 -30.64
N ALA A 100 -25.66 -14.80 -30.25
CA ALA A 100 -25.47 -16.09 -29.57
C ALA A 100 -25.39 -16.08 -28.03
N ASP A 101 -26.58 -16.12 -27.44
CA ASP A 101 -27.02 -17.14 -26.47
C ASP A 101 -25.93 -18.12 -25.99
N VAL A 102 -25.54 -18.00 -24.72
CA VAL A 102 -25.07 -19.15 -23.94
C VAL A 102 -25.63 -19.03 -22.53
N SER A 103 -26.89 -19.43 -22.39
CA SER A 103 -27.37 -20.03 -21.14
C SER A 103 -26.47 -21.23 -20.77
N ASN A 104 -25.60 -21.10 -19.75
CA ASN A 104 -24.93 -22.25 -19.14
C ASN A 104 -24.73 -22.08 -17.63
N ARG A 105 -25.80 -22.38 -16.90
CA ARG A 105 -25.91 -23.49 -15.94
C ARG A 105 -24.67 -23.75 -15.07
N PHE A 106 -24.76 -23.29 -13.82
CA PHE A 106 -23.97 -23.77 -12.68
C PHE A 106 -23.68 -25.28 -12.76
N LYS A 107 -22.41 -25.66 -12.92
CA LYS A 107 -21.90 -26.97 -12.55
C LYS A 107 -20.73 -26.79 -11.59
N LEU A 108 -20.99 -27.05 -10.31
CA LEU A 108 -19.97 -27.26 -9.28
C LEU A 108 -19.12 -28.48 -9.70
N LYS A 109 -17.96 -28.24 -10.29
CA LYS A 109 -16.97 -29.30 -10.53
C LYS A 109 -16.18 -29.49 -9.24
N LYS A 110 -16.59 -30.45 -8.41
CA LYS A 110 -15.81 -30.89 -7.23
C LYS A 110 -14.44 -31.37 -7.74
N ARG A 111 -13.40 -30.56 -7.53
CA ARG A 111 -12.01 -30.98 -7.76
C ARG A 111 -11.65 -32.00 -6.68
N LYS A 112 -11.26 -33.20 -7.09
CA LYS A 112 -10.59 -34.16 -6.21
C LYS A 112 -9.25 -33.54 -5.82
N VAL A 113 -9.09 -33.21 -4.54
CA VAL A 113 -7.80 -32.80 -3.96
C VAL A 113 -6.98 -34.08 -3.79
N GLN A 114 -5.87 -34.21 -4.51
CA GLN A 114 -4.86 -35.21 -4.18
C GLN A 114 -4.11 -34.76 -2.92
N PRO A 115 -3.78 -35.67 -1.98
CA PRO A 115 -2.98 -35.31 -0.81
C PRO A 115 -1.53 -35.08 -1.26
N LEU A 116 -1.08 -33.82 -1.19
CA LEU A 116 0.26 -33.42 -1.60
C LEU A 116 1.20 -33.49 -0.38
N SER A 117 2.03 -34.54 -0.34
CA SER A 117 3.01 -34.88 0.72
C SER A 117 4.23 -33.93 0.80
N LYS A 118 4.06 -32.63 0.51
CA LYS A 118 5.13 -31.61 0.47
C LYS A 118 4.95 -30.46 1.47
N SER A 119 4.06 -30.60 2.47
CA SER A 119 3.72 -29.54 3.42
C SER A 119 4.91 -29.04 4.25
N ASP A 120 5.81 -29.94 4.63
CA ASP A 120 6.79 -29.64 5.68
C ASP A 120 8.00 -28.85 5.14
N SER A 121 8.37 -29.07 3.88
CA SER A 121 9.44 -28.29 3.22
C SER A 121 9.04 -26.83 3.01
N ILE A 122 7.78 -26.60 2.62
CA ILE A 122 7.24 -25.25 2.39
C ILE A 122 7.15 -24.48 3.71
N LEU A 123 6.75 -25.16 4.80
CA LEU A 123 6.64 -24.55 6.12
C LEU A 123 8.01 -24.10 6.66
N ASN A 124 9.06 -24.87 6.41
CA ASN A 124 10.42 -24.52 6.84
C ASN A 124 10.97 -23.35 6.02
N GLU A 125 10.73 -23.31 4.71
CA GLU A 125 11.14 -22.19 3.85
C GLU A 125 10.45 -20.87 4.28
N LEU A 126 9.16 -20.92 4.60
CA LEU A 126 8.41 -19.76 5.12
C LEU A 126 8.91 -19.28 6.49
N LYS A 127 9.37 -20.19 7.36
CA LYS A 127 9.93 -19.83 8.67
C LYS A 127 11.29 -19.14 8.53
N GLU A 128 12.15 -19.62 7.64
CA GLU A 128 13.45 -19.01 7.40
C GLU A 128 13.31 -17.65 6.70
N ASP A 129 12.38 -17.52 5.75
CA ASP A 129 12.06 -16.25 5.10
C ASP A 129 11.47 -15.22 6.10
N ARG A 130 10.65 -15.66 7.06
CA ARG A 130 10.21 -14.80 8.19
C ARG A 130 11.39 -14.32 9.03
N LYS A 131 12.30 -15.21 9.44
CA LYS A 131 13.47 -14.83 10.25
C LYS A 131 14.40 -13.86 9.50
N ALA A 132 14.58 -14.05 8.19
CA ALA A 132 15.38 -13.16 7.36
C ALA A 132 14.77 -11.74 7.32
N ARG A 133 13.45 -11.65 7.13
CA ARG A 133 12.74 -10.36 7.18
C ARG A 133 12.81 -9.68 8.55
N GLU A 134 12.69 -10.43 9.64
CA GLU A 134 12.83 -9.90 10.99
C GLU A 134 14.22 -9.30 11.23
N LYS A 135 15.28 -9.96 10.78
CA LYS A 135 16.65 -9.42 10.86
C LYS A 135 16.83 -8.15 10.04
N GLN A 136 16.31 -8.12 8.81
CA GLN A 136 16.36 -6.90 7.99
C GLN A 136 15.60 -5.75 8.65
N PHE A 137 14.40 -6.02 9.16
CA PHE A 137 13.60 -5.02 9.85
C PHE A 137 14.33 -4.43 11.06
N LEU A 138 14.95 -5.29 11.89
CA LEU A 138 15.71 -4.86 13.06
C LEU A 138 16.92 -3.98 12.68
N PHE A 139 17.60 -4.32 11.59
CA PHE A 139 18.69 -3.50 11.07
C PHE A 139 18.20 -2.10 10.64
N PHE A 140 17.06 -2.04 9.93
CA PHE A 140 16.47 -0.77 9.51
C PHE A 140 16.01 0.08 10.70
N THR A 141 15.35 -0.51 11.70
CA THR A 141 14.89 0.25 12.88
C THR A 141 16.06 0.84 13.65
N GLN A 142 17.13 0.07 13.86
CA GLN A 142 18.33 0.56 14.52
C GLN A 142 19.00 1.70 13.73
N HIS A 143 18.97 1.64 12.39
CA HIS A 143 19.52 2.70 11.56
C HIS A 143 18.69 4.00 11.65
N LEU A 144 17.35 3.86 11.71
CA LEU A 144 16.45 5.00 11.87
C LEU A 144 16.62 5.68 13.22
N GLU A 145 16.77 4.91 14.30
CA GLU A 145 17.02 5.42 15.65
C GLU A 145 18.32 6.23 15.71
N LYS A 146 19.42 5.70 15.16
CA LYS A 146 20.68 6.44 15.04
C LYS A 146 20.53 7.74 14.23
N ALA A 147 19.72 7.72 13.17
CA ALA A 147 19.46 8.92 12.36
C ALA A 147 18.61 9.95 13.12
N GLU A 148 17.72 9.52 14.02
CA GLU A 148 16.98 10.42 14.91
C GLU A 148 17.90 11.04 15.97
N GLU A 149 18.77 10.25 16.60
CA GLU A 149 19.77 10.77 17.55
C GLU A 149 20.67 11.85 16.92
N GLN A 150 21.12 11.62 15.68
CA GLN A 150 21.93 12.62 14.95
C GLN A 150 21.15 13.91 14.68
N ARG A 151 19.85 13.80 14.35
CA ARG A 151 18.99 14.97 14.14
C ARG A 151 18.76 15.75 15.43
N GLU A 152 18.59 15.06 16.55
CA GLU A 152 18.44 15.68 17.85
C GLU A 152 19.72 16.41 18.28
N ARG A 153 20.89 15.78 18.12
CA ARG A 153 22.20 16.43 18.35
C ARG A 153 22.37 17.70 17.50
N PHE A 154 21.96 17.65 16.23
CA PHE A 154 22.05 18.81 15.35
C PHE A 154 21.11 19.94 15.80
N ARG A 155 19.89 19.60 16.23
CA ARG A 155 18.94 20.57 16.80
C ARG A 155 19.50 21.23 18.07
N ASP A 156 20.13 20.48 18.95
CA ASP A 156 20.75 21.03 20.16
C ASP A 156 21.89 22.00 19.84
N ILE A 157 22.71 21.67 18.84
CA ILE A 157 23.77 22.58 18.36
C ILE A 157 23.17 23.90 17.84
N LEU A 158 22.11 23.82 17.05
CA LEU A 158 21.41 25.02 16.54
C LEU A 158 20.82 25.85 17.67
N ASN A 159 20.18 25.23 18.67
CA ASN A 159 19.63 25.94 19.82
C ASN A 159 20.72 26.67 20.62
N LYS A 160 21.87 26.00 20.87
CA LYS A 160 23.03 26.62 21.54
C LYS A 160 23.60 27.80 20.74
N LEU A 161 23.62 27.73 19.41
CA LEU A 161 24.05 28.84 18.56
C LEU A 161 23.09 30.03 18.64
N VAL A 162 21.78 29.77 18.64
CA VAL A 162 20.75 30.81 18.80
C VAL A 162 20.88 31.50 20.15
N GLU A 163 21.01 30.75 21.25
CA GLU A 163 21.21 31.35 22.58
C GLU A 163 22.50 32.17 22.65
N LYS A 164 23.60 31.68 22.07
CA LYS A 164 24.89 32.41 22.03
C LYS A 164 24.84 33.67 21.15
N LYS A 165 23.95 33.71 20.15
CA LYS A 165 23.72 34.92 19.35
C LYS A 165 22.92 35.94 20.16
N ARG A 166 21.83 35.50 20.81
CA ARG A 166 20.98 36.37 21.64
C ARG A 166 21.76 37.06 22.77
N LYS A 167 22.64 36.32 23.46
CA LYS A 167 23.49 36.88 24.53
C LYS A 167 24.49 37.95 24.05
N ARG A 168 24.91 37.93 22.77
CA ARG A 168 25.82 38.95 22.21
C ARG A 168 25.09 40.24 21.85
N GLU A 169 23.86 40.16 21.35
CA GLU A 169 23.05 41.35 21.05
C GLU A 169 22.68 42.14 22.31
N ASP A 170 22.50 41.45 23.45
CA ASP A 170 22.25 42.10 24.74
C ASP A 170 23.51 42.74 25.37
N SER A 171 24.71 42.43 24.86
CA SER A 171 26.00 42.94 25.41
C SER A 171 26.55 44.18 24.69
N ASP A 172 26.01 44.52 23.51
CA ASP A 172 26.42 45.67 22.68
C ASP A 172 25.52 46.91 22.91
N SER A 173 24.70 46.90 23.98
CA SER A 173 23.75 47.98 24.32
C SER A 173 24.17 48.84 25.54
N ASP A 174 25.44 48.78 25.97
CA ASP A 174 26.01 49.69 27.00
C ASP A 174 27.09 50.61 26.41
#